data_AF-A0AA96F3Y4-F1
#
_entry.id   AF-A0AA96F3Y4-F1
#
_cell.length_a   1.000
_cell.length_b   1.000
_cell.length_c   1.000
_cell.angle_alpha   90.00
_cell.angle_beta   90.00
_cell.angle_gamma   90.00
#
_symmetry.space_group_name_H-M   'P 1'
#
loop_
_entity.id
_entity.type
_entity.pdbx_description
1 polymer ?
#
loop_
_entity_poly.entity_id
_entity_poly.type
_entity_poly.pdbx_seq_one_letter_code
_entity_poly.pdbx_strand_id
1 'polypeptide(L)'
;MSVSRLLWTLGGLLATGVVGLSMMFWALERTVLLTFADGSGSEPPVRIYVILFLGLSATSLSGFYSLLHWSRFLRENPGTSQAPIWLLAVVGGLAASALLTAIATHAAYIRSLSVVPVDPNQGYVAFQVVMGALIGACTVLAAARWAPGYKHAHVNA
;
A
#
# COMPACT_ATOMS: atom_id res chain seq x y z
N MET A 1 6.09 17.95 18.19
CA MET A 1 6.70 16.60 18.40
C MET A 1 8.18 16.62 18.01
N SER A 2 9.10 15.89 18.67
CA SER A 2 10.52 15.88 18.21
C SER A 2 10.66 15.11 16.89
N VAL A 3 11.57 15.58 16.01
CA VAL A 3 11.81 14.97 14.68
C VAL A 3 12.19 13.49 14.80
N SER A 4 13.03 13.14 15.78
CA SER A 4 13.41 11.74 16.05
C SER A 4 12.20 10.86 16.38
N ARG A 5 11.26 11.34 17.21
CA ARG A 5 10.04 10.60 17.54
C ARG A 5 9.13 10.47 16.32
N LEU A 6 9.00 11.51 15.49
CA LEU A 6 8.24 11.43 14.24
C LEU A 6 8.79 10.35 13.32
N LEU A 7 10.10 10.34 13.08
CA LEU A 7 10.75 9.39 12.16
C LEU A 7 10.57 7.95 12.64
N TRP A 8 10.70 7.70 13.95
CA TRP A 8 10.42 6.38 14.52
C TRP A 8 8.97 5.96 14.35
N THR A 9 8.01 6.88 14.61
CA THR A 9 6.59 6.58 14.42
C THR A 9 6.25 6.31 12.96
N LEU A 10 6.70 7.16 12.03
CA LEU A 10 6.46 6.98 10.59
C LEU A 10 7.18 5.74 10.05
N GLY A 11 8.38 5.43 10.54
CA GLY A 11 9.10 4.20 10.19
C GLY A 11 8.37 2.95 10.67
N GLY A 12 7.86 2.95 11.91
CA GLY A 12 7.04 1.85 12.44
C GLY A 12 5.73 1.68 11.68
N LEU A 13 5.07 2.78 11.29
CA LEU A 13 3.88 2.75 10.45
C LEU A 13 4.19 2.20 9.06
N LEU A 14 5.29 2.64 8.43
CA LEU A 14 5.73 2.12 7.14
C LEU A 14 5.98 0.61 7.20
N ALA A 15 6.71 0.13 8.21
CA ALA A 15 6.94 -1.31 8.40
C ALA A 15 5.63 -2.08 8.58
N THR A 16 4.69 -1.56 9.39
CA THR A 16 3.36 -2.15 9.58
C THR A 16 2.57 -2.18 8.27
N GLY A 17 2.65 -1.12 7.47
CA GLY A 17 2.00 -1.02 6.16
C GLY A 17 2.59 -2.03 5.17
N VAL A 18 3.91 -2.21 5.13
CA VAL A 18 4.59 -3.21 4.30
C VAL A 18 4.20 -4.63 4.69
N VAL A 19 4.11 -4.93 5.99
CA VAL A 19 3.61 -6.22 6.47
C VAL A 19 2.15 -6.43 6.06
N GLY A 20 1.30 -5.41 6.22
CA GLY A 20 -0.10 -5.45 5.78
C GLY A 20 -0.25 -5.71 4.28
N LEU A 21 0.53 -5.01 3.45
CA LEU A 21 0.59 -5.23 2.01
C LEU A 21 1.06 -6.63 1.67
N SER A 22 2.06 -7.16 2.39
CA SER A 22 2.57 -8.51 2.18
C SER A 22 1.50 -9.56 2.45
N MET A 23 0.77 -9.42 3.56
CA MET A 23 -0.38 -10.29 3.88
C MET A 23 -1.46 -10.21 2.80
N MET A 24 -1.82 -9.00 2.38
CA MET A 24 -2.86 -8.76 1.39
C MET A 24 -2.49 -9.36 0.02
N PHE A 25 -1.31 -9.04 -0.50
CA PHE A 25 -0.87 -9.53 -1.82
C PHE A 25 -0.60 -11.03 -1.83
N TRP A 26 -0.05 -11.58 -0.74
CA TRP A 26 0.08 -13.03 -0.59
C TRP A 26 -1.29 -13.73 -0.63
N ALA A 27 -2.30 -13.18 0.07
CA ALA A 27 -3.65 -13.73 0.11
C ALA A 27 -4.36 -13.62 -1.25
N LEU A 28 -4.20 -12.49 -1.94
CA LEU A 28 -4.73 -12.29 -3.29
C LEU A 28 -4.13 -13.28 -4.28
N GLU A 29 -2.80 -13.40 -4.29
CA GLU A 29 -2.10 -14.35 -5.17
C GLU A 29 -2.56 -15.78 -4.91
N ARG A 30 -2.63 -16.20 -3.63
CA ARG A 30 -3.10 -17.55 -3.29
C ARG A 30 -4.54 -17.78 -3.75
N THR A 31 -5.42 -16.78 -3.58
CA THR A 31 -6.80 -16.86 -4.06
C THR A 31 -6.85 -17.07 -5.58
N VAL A 32 -6.11 -16.25 -6.32
CA VAL A 32 -6.05 -16.30 -7.78
C VAL A 32 -5.56 -17.67 -8.25
N LEU A 33 -4.47 -18.18 -7.66
CA LEU A 33 -3.91 -19.48 -8.03
C LEU A 33 -4.87 -20.65 -7.74
N LEU A 34 -5.58 -20.63 -6.60
CA LEU A 34 -6.59 -21.64 -6.28
C LEU A 34 -7.76 -21.61 -7.27
N THR A 35 -8.24 -20.43 -7.63
CA THR A 35 -9.32 -20.28 -8.61
C THR A 35 -8.91 -20.72 -10.02
N PHE A 36 -7.65 -20.49 -10.40
CA PHE A 36 -7.13 -20.98 -11.68
C PHE A 36 -6.85 -22.50 -11.67
N ALA A 37 -6.52 -23.09 -10.53
CA ALA A 37 -6.26 -24.53 -10.41
C ALA A 37 -7.55 -25.36 -10.32
N ASP A 38 -8.50 -24.96 -9.48
CA ASP A 38 -9.71 -25.73 -9.15
C ASP A 38 -10.96 -25.26 -9.92
N GLY A 39 -10.85 -24.16 -10.67
CA GLY A 39 -11.95 -23.54 -11.42
C GLY A 39 -12.75 -22.51 -10.61
N SER A 40 -13.71 -21.83 -11.27
CA SER A 40 -14.43 -20.67 -10.71
C SER A 40 -15.32 -20.97 -9.50
N GLY A 41 -15.52 -22.25 -9.15
CA GLY A 41 -16.23 -22.70 -7.97
C GLY A 41 -15.33 -23.01 -6.77
N SER A 42 -14.02 -22.78 -6.88
CA SER A 42 -13.09 -22.99 -5.76
C SER A 42 -13.51 -22.11 -4.59
N GLU A 43 -13.69 -22.68 -3.41
CA GLU A 43 -13.85 -21.91 -2.18
C GLU A 43 -12.49 -21.79 -1.49
N PRO A 44 -11.82 -20.61 -1.55
CA PRO A 44 -10.57 -20.41 -0.85
C PRO A 44 -10.78 -20.64 0.66
N PRO A 45 -9.85 -21.31 1.36
CA PRO A 45 -9.94 -21.50 2.81
C PRO A 45 -10.19 -20.19 3.56
N VAL A 46 -11.05 -20.23 4.59
CA VAL A 46 -11.42 -19.05 5.42
C VAL A 46 -10.20 -18.25 5.90
N ARG A 47 -9.09 -18.93 6.19
CA ARG A 47 -7.81 -18.32 6.57
C ARG A 47 -7.33 -17.25 5.58
N ILE A 48 -7.55 -17.43 4.27
CA ILE A 48 -7.13 -16.47 3.25
C ILE A 48 -7.91 -15.16 3.38
N TYR A 49 -9.22 -15.23 3.60
CA TYR A 49 -10.04 -14.05 3.83
C TYR A 49 -9.65 -13.30 5.12
N VAL A 50 -9.32 -14.03 6.18
CA VAL A 50 -8.82 -13.44 7.44
C VAL A 50 -7.49 -12.72 7.20
N ILE A 51 -6.55 -13.34 6.49
CA ILE A 51 -5.26 -12.70 6.15
C ILE A 51 -5.48 -11.46 5.29
N LEU A 52 -6.38 -11.52 4.30
CA LEU A 52 -6.72 -10.38 3.44
C LEU A 52 -7.30 -9.22 4.27
N PHE A 53 -8.25 -9.51 5.16
CA PHE A 53 -8.86 -8.53 6.04
C PHE A 53 -7.83 -7.88 6.98
N LEU A 54 -6.97 -8.68 7.61
CA LEU A 54 -5.91 -8.18 8.48
C LEU A 54 -4.90 -7.34 7.70
N GLY A 55 -4.49 -7.78 6.51
CA GLY A 55 -3.57 -7.05 5.64
C GLY A 55 -4.14 -5.71 5.20
N LEU A 56 -5.41 -5.69 4.77
CA LEU A 56 -6.12 -4.47 4.39
C LEU A 56 -6.27 -3.52 5.58
N SER A 57 -6.65 -4.03 6.74
CA SER A 57 -6.81 -3.25 7.97
C SER A 57 -5.48 -2.63 8.42
N ALA A 58 -4.41 -3.42 8.46
CA ALA A 58 -3.07 -2.96 8.84
C ALA A 58 -2.55 -1.88 7.87
N THR A 59 -2.71 -2.09 6.56
CA THR A 59 -2.30 -1.13 5.54
C THR A 59 -3.11 0.17 5.63
N SER A 60 -4.43 0.06 5.78
CA SER A 60 -5.32 1.22 5.86
C SER A 60 -5.09 2.05 7.12
N LEU A 61 -4.98 1.39 8.28
CA LEU A 61 -4.67 2.06 9.54
C LEU A 61 -3.29 2.72 9.50
N SER A 62 -2.28 2.02 8.98
CA SER A 62 -0.94 2.59 8.80
C SER A 62 -0.96 3.84 7.93
N GLY A 63 -1.61 3.79 6.76
CA GLY A 63 -1.74 4.94 5.87
C GLY A 63 -2.46 6.11 6.53
N PHE A 64 -3.57 5.85 7.21
CA PHE A 64 -4.35 6.86 7.93
C PHE A 64 -3.54 7.53 9.06
N TYR A 65 -2.88 6.74 9.91
CA TYR A 65 -2.05 7.28 10.99
C TYR A 65 -0.83 8.03 10.45
N SER A 66 -0.23 7.57 9.35
CA SER A 66 0.88 8.26 8.70
C SER A 66 0.44 9.64 8.21
N LEU A 67 -0.73 9.72 7.56
CA LEU A 67 -1.34 10.97 7.11
C LEU A 67 -1.61 11.94 8.28
N LEU A 68 -2.16 11.44 9.39
CA LEU A 68 -2.43 12.26 10.58
C LEU A 68 -1.15 12.81 11.21
N HIS A 69 -0.13 11.98 11.42
CA HIS A 69 1.11 12.42 12.04
C HIS A 69 1.88 13.38 11.13
N TRP A 70 1.92 13.10 9.83
CA TRP A 70 2.60 13.93 8.85
C TRP A 70 1.92 15.29 8.66
N SER A 71 0.58 15.32 8.53
CA SER A 71 -0.16 16.58 8.39
C SER A 71 -0.03 17.49 9.64
N ARG A 72 -0.07 16.91 10.84
CA ARG A 72 0.19 17.64 12.09
C ARG A 72 1.61 18.21 12.13
N PHE A 73 2.61 17.42 11.73
CA PHE A 73 4.00 17.87 11.71
C PHE A 73 4.23 19.04 10.74
N LEU A 74 3.65 18.96 9.53
CA LEU A 74 3.73 20.04 8.54
C LEU A 74 3.08 21.33 9.04
N ARG A 75 1.97 21.22 9.79
CA ARG A 75 1.33 22.37 10.43
C ARG A 75 2.19 22.98 11.54
N GLU A 76 2.85 22.16 12.35
CA GLU A 76 3.79 22.63 13.39
C GLU A 76 5.07 23.25 12.78
N ASN A 77 5.44 22.87 11.54
CA ASN A 77 6.70 23.26 10.90
C ASN A 77 6.48 23.75 9.45
N PRO A 78 5.92 24.96 9.26
CA PRO A 78 5.51 25.45 7.93
C PRO A 78 6.67 25.66 6.95
N GLY A 79 7.91 25.77 7.43
CA GLY A 79 9.12 25.88 6.60
C GLY A 79 9.67 24.55 6.09
N THR A 80 9.01 23.42 6.37
CA THR A 80 9.48 22.09 5.92
C THR A 80 9.38 21.98 4.40
N SER A 81 10.51 21.77 3.73
CA SER A 81 10.54 21.51 2.29
C SER A 81 9.77 20.23 1.95
N GLN A 82 8.86 20.31 0.99
CA GLN A 82 8.06 19.18 0.53
C GLN A 82 8.38 18.87 -0.94
N ALA A 83 8.44 17.59 -1.29
CA ALA A 83 8.61 17.17 -2.68
C ALA A 83 7.48 17.72 -3.57
N PRO A 84 7.75 18.23 -4.78
CA PRO A 84 6.70 18.83 -5.60
C PRO A 84 5.64 17.78 -6.02
N ILE A 85 4.36 18.19 -6.13
CA ILE A 85 3.23 17.28 -6.45
C ILE A 85 3.47 16.52 -7.76
N TRP A 86 4.02 17.20 -8.78
CA TRP A 86 4.29 16.56 -10.07
C TRP A 86 5.27 15.38 -9.93
N LEU A 87 6.27 15.49 -9.05
CA LEU A 87 7.23 14.41 -8.82
C LEU A 87 6.55 13.22 -8.14
N LEU A 88 5.71 13.48 -7.13
CA LEU A 88 4.93 12.44 -6.46
C LEU A 88 3.95 11.75 -7.42
N ALA A 89 3.33 12.52 -8.32
CA ALA A 89 2.42 12.01 -9.34
C ALA A 89 3.17 11.15 -10.38
N VAL A 90 4.35 11.59 -10.84
CA VAL A 90 5.17 10.83 -11.78
C VAL A 90 5.67 9.53 -11.15
N VAL A 91 6.27 9.60 -9.95
CA VAL A 91 6.80 8.41 -9.27
C VAL A 91 5.68 7.43 -8.91
N GLY A 92 4.58 7.92 -8.33
CA GLY A 92 3.41 7.10 -8.02
C GLY A 92 2.76 6.52 -9.27
N GLY A 93 2.66 7.30 -10.34
CA GLY A 93 2.09 6.88 -11.62
C GLY A 93 2.94 5.82 -12.33
N LEU A 94 4.26 5.95 -12.30
CA LEU A 94 5.18 4.94 -12.82
C LEU A 94 5.10 3.65 -11.99
N ALA A 95 5.07 3.73 -10.66
CA ALA A 95 4.90 2.57 -9.79
C ALA A 95 3.56 1.86 -10.04
N ALA A 96 2.46 2.61 -10.19
CA ALA A 96 1.15 2.07 -10.52
C ALA A 96 1.14 1.41 -11.91
N SER A 97 1.74 2.04 -12.91
CA SER A 97 1.83 1.49 -14.26
C SER A 97 2.67 0.22 -14.31
N ALA A 98 3.80 0.18 -13.59
CA ALA A 98 4.63 -1.00 -13.43
C ALA A 98 3.87 -2.14 -12.73
N LEU A 99 3.12 -1.82 -11.66
CA LEU A 99 2.28 -2.79 -10.95
C LEU A 99 1.20 -3.38 -11.86
N LEU A 100 0.46 -2.54 -12.59
CA LEU A 100 -0.58 -2.99 -13.52
C LEU A 100 0.00 -3.87 -14.64
N THR A 101 1.15 -3.48 -15.19
CA THR A 101 1.84 -4.26 -16.23
C THR A 101 2.31 -5.61 -15.70
N ALA A 102 2.87 -5.64 -14.50
CA ALA A 102 3.28 -6.88 -13.84
C ALA A 102 2.07 -7.79 -13.58
N ILE A 103 0.94 -7.25 -13.14
CA ILE A 103 -0.30 -8.03 -12.93
C ILE A 103 -0.80 -8.63 -14.24
N ALA A 104 -0.86 -7.84 -15.31
CA ALA A 104 -1.32 -8.31 -16.61
C ALA A 104 -0.42 -9.40 -17.20
N THR A 105 0.90 -9.19 -17.13
CA THR A 105 1.90 -10.16 -17.64
C THR A 105 1.93 -11.44 -16.81
N HIS A 106 1.86 -11.34 -15.48
CA HIS A 106 1.79 -12.50 -14.59
C HIS A 106 0.51 -13.31 -14.79
N ALA A 107 -0.65 -12.64 -14.93
CA ALA A 107 -1.90 -13.32 -15.21
C ALA A 107 -1.92 -13.98 -16.61
N ALA A 108 -1.26 -13.39 -17.60
CA ALA A 108 -1.08 -14.02 -18.91
C ALA A 108 -0.16 -15.25 -18.81
N TYR A 109 0.93 -15.15 -18.04
CA TYR A 109 1.83 -16.26 -17.77
C TYR A 109 1.10 -17.43 -17.09
N ILE A 110 0.36 -17.19 -16.01
CA ILE A 110 -0.40 -18.24 -15.31
C ILE A 110 -1.36 -18.96 -16.26
N ARG A 111 -2.10 -18.21 -17.10
CA ARG A 111 -3.03 -18.79 -18.08
C ARG A 111 -2.37 -19.64 -19.16
N SER A 112 -1.07 -19.46 -19.40
CA SER A 112 -0.31 -20.24 -20.37
C SER A 112 0.20 -21.57 -19.82
N LEU A 113 0.11 -21.80 -18.51
CA LEU A 113 0.60 -23.01 -17.87
C LEU A 113 -0.41 -24.15 -18.00
N SER A 114 0.09 -25.35 -18.32
CA SER A 114 -0.73 -26.58 -18.34
C SER A 114 -1.10 -27.07 -16.95
N VAL A 115 -0.29 -26.73 -15.94
CA VAL A 115 -0.53 -27.01 -14.52
C VAL A 115 -0.26 -25.73 -13.75
N VAL A 116 -1.27 -25.24 -13.04
CA VAL A 116 -1.17 -24.00 -12.27
C VAL A 116 -0.56 -24.31 -10.90
N PRO A 117 0.60 -23.71 -10.55
CA PRO A 117 1.15 -23.87 -9.22
C PRO A 117 0.23 -23.18 -8.21
N VAL A 118 -0.11 -23.86 -7.12
CA VAL A 118 -0.96 -23.29 -6.08
C VAL A 118 -0.19 -22.37 -5.13
N ASP A 119 1.13 -22.54 -5.02
CA ASP A 119 1.97 -21.79 -4.09
C ASP A 119 2.30 -20.38 -4.62
N PRO A 120 2.11 -19.33 -3.80
CA PRO A 120 2.39 -17.96 -4.23
C PRO A 120 3.85 -17.73 -4.62
N ASN A 121 4.05 -17.09 -5.77
CA ASN A 121 5.38 -16.64 -6.19
C ASN A 121 5.85 -15.48 -5.29
N GLN A 122 6.83 -15.76 -4.43
CA GLN A 122 7.35 -14.80 -3.46
C GLN A 122 7.99 -13.57 -4.12
N GLY A 123 8.64 -13.74 -5.27
CA GLY A 123 9.25 -12.63 -6.01
C GLY A 123 8.19 -11.68 -6.59
N TYR A 124 7.10 -12.24 -7.12
CA TYR A 124 5.98 -11.46 -7.61
C TYR A 124 5.25 -10.71 -6.48
N VAL A 125 4.99 -11.39 -5.35
CA VAL A 125 4.40 -10.75 -4.15
C VAL A 125 5.31 -9.63 -3.64
N ALA A 126 6.63 -9.85 -3.54
CA ALA A 126 7.57 -8.83 -3.11
C ALA A 126 7.56 -7.60 -4.04
N PHE A 127 7.50 -7.81 -5.35
CA PHE A 127 7.35 -6.73 -6.32
C PHE A 127 6.06 -5.92 -6.08
N GLN A 128 4.92 -6.60 -5.90
CA GLN A 128 3.63 -5.94 -5.63
C GLN A 128 3.68 -5.13 -4.34
N VAL A 129 4.30 -5.67 -3.29
CA VAL A 129 4.48 -4.98 -2.00
C VAL A 129 5.32 -3.72 -2.15
N VAL A 130 6.44 -3.79 -2.85
CA VAL A 130 7.32 -2.63 -3.08
C VAL A 130 6.61 -1.55 -3.89
N MET A 131 5.95 -1.92 -4.98
CA MET A 131 5.20 -0.94 -5.80
C MET A 131 4.02 -0.36 -5.04
N GLY A 132 3.26 -1.19 -4.31
CA GLY A 132 2.16 -0.76 -3.46
C GLY A 132 2.62 0.20 -2.35
N ALA A 133 3.76 -0.07 -1.72
CA ALA A 133 4.35 0.80 -0.70
C ALA A 133 4.79 2.15 -1.29
N LEU A 134 5.39 2.16 -2.48
CA LEU A 134 5.75 3.38 -3.22
C LEU A 134 4.52 4.23 -3.53
N ILE A 135 3.46 3.61 -4.06
CA ILE A 135 2.18 4.29 -4.35
C ILE A 135 1.58 4.85 -3.06
N GLY A 136 1.54 4.05 -1.99
CA GLY A 136 1.03 4.47 -0.69
C GLY A 136 1.81 5.66 -0.11
N ALA A 137 3.15 5.60 -0.14
CA ALA A 137 4.01 6.68 0.33
C ALA A 137 3.76 7.98 -0.46
N CYS A 138 3.73 7.91 -1.80
CA CYS A 138 3.44 9.08 -2.64
C CYS A 138 2.05 9.66 -2.33
N THR A 139 1.07 8.80 -2.13
CA THR A 139 -0.31 9.20 -1.81
C THR A 139 -0.39 9.88 -0.45
N VAL A 140 0.25 9.34 0.59
CA VAL A 140 0.28 9.95 1.93
C VAL A 140 0.96 11.32 1.89
N LEU A 141 2.10 11.43 1.22
CA LEU A 141 2.85 12.69 1.10
C LEU A 141 2.06 13.76 0.32
N ALA A 142 1.35 13.36 -0.74
CA ALA A 142 0.51 14.26 -1.51
C ALA A 142 -0.74 14.68 -0.70
N ALA A 143 -1.48 13.70 -0.17
CA ALA A 143 -2.74 13.91 0.53
C ALA A 143 -2.62 14.79 1.78
N ALA A 144 -1.45 14.77 2.45
CA ALA A 144 -1.22 15.58 3.65
C ALA A 144 -1.39 17.09 3.44
N ARG A 145 -1.24 17.57 2.19
CA ARG A 145 -1.44 18.99 1.82
C ARG A 145 -2.90 19.43 1.89
N TRP A 146 -3.83 18.49 1.74
CA TRP A 146 -5.26 18.74 1.76
C TRP A 146 -5.95 18.16 3.00
N ALA A 147 -5.19 17.49 3.87
CA ALA A 147 -5.72 16.88 5.08
C ALA A 147 -6.30 17.95 6.03
N PRO A 148 -7.42 17.66 6.74
CA PRO A 148 -8.02 18.59 7.71
C PRO A 148 -7.05 19.09 8.77
N GLY A 149 -6.04 18.30 9.11
CA GLY A 149 -4.97 18.68 10.04
C GLY A 149 -4.10 19.86 9.58
N TYR A 150 -4.08 20.17 8.28
CA TYR A 150 -3.36 21.30 7.67
C TYR A 150 -4.19 22.60 7.64
N LYS A 151 -5.52 22.51 7.56
CA LYS A 151 -6.39 23.69 7.53
C LYS A 151 -6.48 24.30 8.93
N HIS A 152 -6.27 25.62 9.04
CA HIS A 152 -6.61 26.34 10.25
C HIS A 152 -8.07 26.03 10.61
N ALA A 153 -8.32 25.64 11.84
CA ALA A 153 -9.61 25.98 12.43
C ALA A 153 -9.68 27.51 12.30
N HIS A 154 -10.54 28.01 11.40
CA HIS A 154 -10.96 29.39 11.47
C HIS A 154 -11.55 29.54 12.88
N VAL A 155 -10.73 30.02 13.80
CA VAL A 155 -11.22 30.61 15.04
C VAL A 155 -11.91 31.86 14.55
N ASN A 156 -13.23 31.80 14.47
CA ASN A 156 -14.06 32.98 14.26
C ASN A 156 -13.65 33.99 15.33
N ALA A 157 -13.00 35.06 14.89
CA ALA A 157 -12.82 36.29 15.65
C ALA A 157 -14.09 37.13 15.55
#